data_AF-K7YWZ1-F1
#
_entry.id   AF-K7YWZ1-F1
#
_cell.length_a   1.000
_cell.length_b   1.000
_cell.length_c   1.000
_cell.angle_alpha   90.00
_cell.angle_beta   90.00
_cell.angle_gamma   90.00
#
_symmetry.space_group_name_H-M   'P 1'
#
loop_
_entity.id
_entity.type
_entity.pdbx_description
1 polymer ?
#
loop_
_entity_poly.entity_id
_entity_poly.type
_entity_poly.pdbx_seq_one_letter_code
_entity_poly.pdbx_strand_id
1 'polypeptide(L)'
;MAVFFLGLALMTNRARRRKDVAFELKPNCLLTRFPMLFVTGPRSMFYFSTYWNLYTPYLAEHGYEVFTLHLPWSKTRLRRERFEYFLNQQESQNRKFHLVVDTPTFLELQDILRKKSPSVVSITRICDSDLEAGPADLRAFPLPVGEIEMVDTPKGSLFLHLGYRLHKQWVRRKDLNSLSSLGALPDTALENSGLLLERAQTLAEMDLRQS
;
A
#
# COMPACT_ATOMS: atom_id res chain seq x y z
N MET A 1 -30.18 11.45 -8.09
CA MET A 1 -29.31 10.76 -7.10
C MET A 1 -28.05 10.16 -7.71
N ALA A 2 -28.12 9.30 -8.73
CA ALA A 2 -26.92 8.69 -9.34
C ALA A 2 -25.90 9.70 -9.89
N VAL A 3 -26.37 10.76 -10.57
CA VAL A 3 -25.52 11.85 -11.10
C VAL A 3 -24.78 12.60 -9.98
N PHE A 4 -25.45 12.83 -8.85
CA PHE A 4 -24.84 13.48 -7.69
C PHE A 4 -23.73 12.63 -7.07
N PHE A 5 -23.98 11.32 -6.87
CA PHE A 5 -22.95 10.40 -6.37
C PHE A 5 -21.77 10.26 -7.33
N LEU A 6 -22.02 10.24 -8.64
CA LEU A 6 -20.97 10.22 -9.64
C LEU A 6 -20.14 11.51 -9.62
N GLY A 7 -20.79 12.68 -9.55
CA GLY A 7 -20.12 13.96 -9.41
C GLY A 7 -19.24 14.03 -8.16
N LEU A 8 -19.78 13.59 -7.01
CA LEU A 8 -19.02 13.52 -5.76
C LEU A 8 -17.84 12.56 -5.87
N ALA A 9 -18.03 11.38 -6.46
CA ALA A 9 -16.96 10.41 -6.70
C ALA A 9 -15.84 10.98 -7.59
N LEU A 10 -16.19 11.69 -8.66
CA LEU A 10 -15.20 12.33 -9.53
C LEU A 10 -14.45 13.45 -8.80
N MET A 11 -15.16 14.27 -8.02
CA MET A 11 -14.55 15.34 -7.22
C MET A 11 -13.60 14.81 -6.15
N THR A 12 -13.98 13.77 -5.40
CA THR A 12 -13.12 13.20 -4.35
C THR A 12 -11.86 12.57 -4.96
N ASN A 13 -11.98 11.86 -6.07
CA ASN A 13 -10.82 11.30 -6.78
C ASN A 13 -9.94 12.40 -7.38
N ARG A 14 -10.53 13.47 -7.93
CA ARG A 14 -9.77 14.61 -8.45
C ARG A 14 -9.06 15.39 -7.35
N ALA A 15 -9.68 15.55 -6.17
CA ALA A 15 -9.06 16.20 -5.02
C ALA A 15 -7.85 15.41 -4.48
N ARG A 16 -7.86 14.08 -4.62
CA ARG A 16 -6.73 13.20 -4.27
C ARG A 16 -5.65 13.13 -5.36
N ARG A 17 -6.02 13.37 -6.62
CA ARG A 17 -5.08 13.50 -7.74
C ARG A 17 -4.29 14.80 -7.56
N ARG A 18 -3.29 14.77 -6.68
CA ARG A 18 -2.51 15.95 -6.33
C ARG A 18 -1.63 16.41 -7.48
N LYS A 19 -1.42 17.72 -7.45
CA LYS A 19 -0.41 18.49 -8.17
C LYS A 19 0.97 18.07 -7.66
N ASP A 20 1.94 18.04 -8.55
CA ASP A 20 3.33 17.68 -8.30
C ASP A 20 3.80 18.31 -6.98
N VAL A 21 4.02 17.46 -5.97
CA VAL A 21 4.60 17.91 -4.70
C VAL A 21 6.08 18.05 -4.97
N ALA A 22 6.60 19.27 -4.98
CA ALA A 22 8.04 19.47 -5.05
C ALA A 22 8.66 18.95 -3.76
N PHE A 23 9.53 17.96 -3.87
CA PHE A 23 10.35 17.46 -2.77
C PHE A 23 11.81 17.40 -3.22
N GLU A 24 12.71 17.56 -2.27
CA GLU A 24 14.14 17.42 -2.51
C GLU A 24 14.48 15.93 -2.58
N LEU A 25 15.14 15.53 -3.67
CA LEU A 25 15.65 14.17 -3.82
C LEU A 25 16.82 13.96 -2.87
N LYS A 26 16.67 12.97 -1.98
CA LYS A 26 17.79 12.54 -1.15
C LYS A 26 18.72 11.66 -1.99
N PRO A 27 20.05 11.89 -1.95
CA PRO A 27 20.98 11.01 -2.63
C PRO A 27 20.84 9.60 -2.05
N ASN A 28 20.57 8.64 -2.93
CA ASN A 28 20.37 7.26 -2.55
C ASN A 28 21.60 6.43 -2.96
N CYS A 29 22.30 5.87 -1.99
CA CYS A 29 23.51 5.08 -2.23
C CYS A 29 23.19 3.60 -2.50
N LEU A 30 21.97 3.13 -2.18
CA LEU A 30 21.59 1.72 -2.24
C LEU A 30 20.26 1.54 -2.96
N LEU A 31 20.27 0.70 -4.00
CA LEU A 31 19.08 0.27 -4.73
C LEU A 31 18.72 -1.16 -4.33
N THR A 32 17.42 -1.45 -4.25
CA THR A 32 16.96 -2.83 -4.07
C THR A 32 17.32 -3.65 -5.30
N ARG A 33 17.70 -4.90 -5.09
CA ARG A 33 17.95 -5.86 -6.18
C ARG A 33 16.64 -6.28 -6.83
N PHE A 34 15.58 -6.33 -6.04
CA PHE A 34 14.24 -6.71 -6.50
C PHE A 34 13.29 -5.50 -6.45
N PRO A 35 12.32 -5.42 -7.36
CA PRO A 35 11.35 -4.33 -7.37
C PRO A 35 10.41 -4.37 -6.16
N MET A 36 9.86 -3.21 -5.81
CA MET A 36 8.83 -3.08 -4.78
C MET A 36 7.44 -3.19 -5.42
N LEU A 37 6.66 -4.18 -5.00
CA LEU A 37 5.30 -4.42 -5.46
C LEU A 37 4.28 -3.96 -4.44
N PHE A 38 3.59 -2.87 -4.75
CA PHE A 38 2.49 -2.33 -3.95
C PHE A 38 1.17 -3.00 -4.34
N VAL A 39 0.48 -3.64 -3.40
CA VAL A 39 -0.83 -4.28 -3.66
C VAL A 39 -1.95 -3.40 -3.15
N THR A 40 -2.89 -3.03 -4.01
CA THR A 40 -4.01 -2.17 -3.57
C THR A 40 -4.98 -2.91 -2.65
N GLY A 41 -5.39 -2.24 -1.58
CA GLY A 41 -6.51 -2.67 -0.75
C GLY A 41 -7.86 -2.57 -1.44
N PRO A 42 -8.96 -2.76 -0.69
CA PRO A 42 -10.30 -2.59 -1.22
C PRO A 42 -10.53 -1.17 -1.77
N ARG A 43 -11.23 -1.07 -2.90
CA ARG A 43 -11.53 0.16 -3.63
C ARG A 43 -13.03 0.35 -3.78
N SER A 44 -13.43 1.60 -3.98
CA SER A 44 -14.82 1.96 -4.29
C SER A 44 -14.87 3.12 -5.28
N MET A 45 -16.06 3.49 -5.74
CA MET A 45 -16.25 4.67 -6.61
C MET A 45 -15.69 5.96 -6.00
N PHE A 46 -15.62 6.07 -4.67
CA PHE A 46 -15.06 7.24 -3.99
C PHE A 46 -13.52 7.15 -3.80
N TYR A 47 -12.94 5.97 -4.04
CA TYR A 47 -11.52 5.65 -3.84
C TYR A 47 -11.01 4.61 -4.85
N PHE A 48 -10.98 4.93 -6.17
CA PHE A 48 -10.61 3.94 -7.21
C PHE A 48 -9.34 4.26 -8.00
N SER A 49 -9.00 5.54 -8.16
CA SER A 49 -7.93 6.00 -9.06
C SER A 49 -6.54 5.75 -8.47
N THR A 50 -6.12 6.55 -7.50
CA THR A 50 -4.79 6.47 -6.88
C THR A 50 -4.93 5.90 -5.46
N TYR A 51 -4.51 4.65 -5.24
CA TYR A 51 -4.65 4.02 -3.91
C TYR A 51 -3.55 4.49 -2.96
N TRP A 52 -2.30 4.43 -3.42
CA TRP A 52 -1.07 4.74 -2.67
C TRP A 52 -0.60 6.19 -2.80
N ASN A 53 -1.41 7.05 -3.42
CA ASN A 53 -1.18 8.49 -3.59
C ASN A 53 0.28 8.84 -3.96
N LEU A 54 1.03 9.48 -3.06
CA LEU A 54 2.40 9.97 -3.31
C LEU A 54 3.48 8.89 -3.21
N TYR A 55 3.21 7.74 -2.57
CA TYR A 55 4.26 6.80 -2.20
C TYR A 55 4.99 6.18 -3.38
N THR A 56 4.22 5.70 -4.37
CA THR A 56 4.81 5.05 -5.54
C THR A 56 5.61 6.01 -6.43
N PRO A 57 5.13 7.22 -6.79
CA PRO A 57 5.96 8.16 -7.53
C PRO A 57 7.15 8.66 -6.70
N TYR A 58 6.99 8.91 -5.40
CA TYR A 58 8.08 9.38 -4.54
C TYR A 58 9.26 8.40 -4.53
N LEU A 59 9.01 7.11 -4.34
CA LEU A 59 10.05 6.09 -4.36
C LEU A 59 10.67 5.91 -5.76
N ALA A 60 9.85 6.00 -6.81
CA ALA A 60 10.34 5.91 -8.18
C ALA A 60 11.30 7.06 -8.53
N GLU A 61 11.01 8.28 -8.09
CA GLU A 61 11.88 9.44 -8.26
C GLU A 61 13.21 9.31 -7.47
N HIS A 62 13.23 8.53 -6.39
CA HIS A 62 14.45 8.16 -5.65
C HIS A 62 15.20 6.95 -6.27
N GLY A 63 14.77 6.49 -7.46
CA GLY A 63 15.47 5.48 -8.25
C GLY A 63 15.03 4.03 -8.01
N TYR A 64 14.02 3.78 -7.17
CA TYR A 64 13.52 2.42 -6.94
C TYR A 64 12.59 1.96 -8.07
N GLU A 65 12.68 0.68 -8.42
CA GLU A 65 11.72 0.05 -9.33
C GLU A 65 10.44 -0.28 -8.56
N VAL A 66 9.34 0.41 -8.88
CA VAL A 66 8.07 0.31 -8.14
C VAL A 66 6.93 -0.10 -9.07
N PHE A 67 6.20 -1.14 -8.70
CA PHE A 67 5.00 -1.61 -9.40
C PHE A 67 3.77 -1.56 -8.50
N THR A 68 2.60 -1.43 -9.10
CA THR A 68 1.33 -1.53 -8.38
C THR A 68 0.48 -2.67 -8.95
N LEU A 69 0.14 -3.64 -8.10
CA LEU A 69 -0.84 -4.68 -8.41
C LEU A 69 -2.24 -4.19 -7.99
N HIS A 70 -3.07 -3.95 -9.01
CA HIS A 70 -4.47 -3.64 -8.81
C HIS A 70 -5.30 -4.91 -8.63
N LEU A 71 -5.83 -5.09 -7.43
CA LEU A 71 -6.78 -6.17 -7.13
C LEU A 71 -8.23 -5.75 -7.45
N PRO A 72 -9.16 -6.70 -7.68
CA PRO A 72 -10.58 -6.44 -7.75
C PRO A 72 -11.07 -5.57 -6.59
N TRP A 73 -12.08 -4.74 -6.84
CA TRP A 73 -12.41 -3.62 -5.96
C TRP A 73 -12.82 -4.05 -4.54
N SER A 74 -13.73 -5.00 -4.36
CA SER A 74 -14.22 -5.29 -3.00
C SER A 74 -14.41 -6.77 -2.66
N LYS A 75 -14.66 -7.64 -3.66
CA LYS A 75 -14.97 -9.05 -3.39
C LYS A 75 -13.71 -9.81 -2.96
N THR A 76 -13.59 -10.12 -1.67
CA THR A 76 -12.46 -10.84 -1.06
C THR A 76 -12.06 -12.10 -1.83
N ARG A 77 -13.04 -12.93 -2.22
CA ARG A 77 -12.77 -14.15 -3.00
C ARG A 77 -12.02 -13.85 -4.31
N LEU A 78 -12.53 -12.90 -5.10
CA LEU A 78 -11.90 -12.52 -6.38
C LEU A 78 -10.53 -11.87 -6.18
N ARG A 79 -10.36 -11.14 -5.08
CA ARG A 79 -9.08 -10.53 -4.71
C ARG A 79 -8.02 -11.58 -4.40
N ARG A 80 -8.38 -12.58 -3.58
CA ARG A 80 -7.53 -13.74 -3.27
C ARG A 80 -7.18 -14.52 -4.53
N GLU A 81 -8.17 -14.88 -5.36
CA GLU A 81 -7.95 -15.60 -6.62
C GLU A 81 -7.03 -14.81 -7.58
N ARG A 82 -7.24 -13.51 -7.72
CA ARG A 82 -6.38 -12.65 -8.56
C ARG A 82 -4.95 -12.59 -8.03
N PHE A 83 -4.79 -12.51 -6.71
CA PHE A 83 -3.48 -12.47 -6.07
C PHE A 83 -2.73 -13.79 -6.22
N GLU A 84 -3.39 -14.93 -5.97
CA GLU A 84 -2.81 -16.27 -6.20
C GLU A 84 -2.40 -16.46 -7.66
N TYR A 85 -3.26 -16.09 -8.61
CA TYR A 85 -2.93 -16.13 -10.03
C TYR A 85 -1.69 -15.30 -10.36
N PHE A 86 -1.59 -14.09 -9.79
CA PHE A 86 -0.43 -13.23 -9.98
C PHE A 86 0.86 -13.88 -9.41
N LEU A 87 0.81 -14.44 -8.20
CA LEU A 87 1.96 -15.14 -7.60
C LEU A 87 2.43 -16.29 -8.49
N ASN A 88 1.51 -17.16 -8.93
CA ASN A 88 1.85 -18.27 -9.82
C ASN A 88 2.49 -17.79 -11.13
N GLN A 89 2.02 -16.65 -11.67
CA GLN A 89 2.61 -16.05 -12.86
C GLN A 89 4.05 -15.56 -12.59
N GLN A 90 4.29 -14.87 -11.48
CA GLN A 90 5.64 -14.40 -11.12
C GLN A 90 6.59 -15.57 -10.87
N GLU A 91 6.11 -16.63 -10.23
CA GLU A 91 6.90 -17.86 -9.98
C GLU A 91 7.29 -18.54 -11.29
N SER A 92 6.35 -18.69 -12.22
CA SER A 92 6.62 -19.28 -13.55
C SER A 92 7.66 -18.49 -14.36
N GLN A 93 7.79 -17.18 -14.08
CA GLN A 93 8.74 -16.29 -14.72
C GLN A 93 10.02 -16.09 -13.90
N ASN A 94 10.14 -16.79 -12.76
CA ASN A 94 11.22 -16.64 -11.77
C ASN A 94 11.46 -15.17 -11.37
N ARG A 95 10.38 -14.38 -11.30
CA ARG A 95 10.42 -12.97 -10.89
C ARG A 95 10.26 -12.88 -9.39
N LYS A 96 11.09 -12.03 -8.78
CA LYS A 96 11.12 -11.79 -7.34
C LYS A 96 10.81 -10.33 -7.04
N PHE A 97 10.21 -10.04 -5.89
CA PHE A 97 9.85 -8.69 -5.48
C PHE A 97 9.72 -8.57 -3.96
N HIS A 98 9.84 -7.34 -3.46
CA HIS A 98 9.44 -6.97 -2.09
C HIS A 98 7.99 -6.53 -2.10
N LEU A 99 7.15 -7.20 -1.32
CA LEU A 99 5.73 -6.93 -1.26
C LEU A 99 5.44 -5.77 -0.30
N VAL A 100 4.65 -4.79 -0.71
CA VAL A 100 4.13 -3.71 0.16
C VAL A 100 2.61 -3.76 0.18
N VAL A 101 2.05 -3.89 1.38
CA VAL A 101 0.60 -4.02 1.61
C VAL A 101 0.17 -3.21 2.83
N ASP A 102 -1.08 -2.78 2.88
CA ASP A 102 -1.70 -2.27 4.09
C ASP A 102 -2.20 -3.42 4.98
N THR A 103 -2.32 -3.17 6.28
CA THR A 103 -2.76 -4.17 7.27
C THR A 103 -4.03 -4.94 6.88
N PRO A 104 -5.10 -4.33 6.36
CA PRO A 104 -6.35 -5.04 6.04
C PRO A 104 -6.18 -6.01 4.87
N THR A 105 -5.31 -5.67 3.91
CA THR A 105 -4.97 -6.54 2.78
C THR A 105 -3.98 -7.61 3.19
N PHE A 106 -3.04 -7.30 4.09
CA PHE A 106 -2.15 -8.31 4.66
C PHE A 106 -2.95 -9.41 5.36
N LEU A 107 -3.85 -9.05 6.27
CA LEU A 107 -4.71 -10.01 6.99
C LEU A 107 -5.61 -10.80 6.02
N GLU A 108 -6.10 -10.16 4.97
CA GLU A 108 -6.90 -10.81 3.93
C GLU A 108 -6.11 -11.88 3.15
N LEU A 109 -4.82 -11.64 2.89
CA LEU A 109 -3.96 -12.47 2.04
C LEU A 109 -2.98 -13.34 2.84
N GLN A 110 -2.99 -13.27 4.17
CA GLN A 110 -1.98 -13.89 5.03
C GLN A 110 -1.87 -15.40 4.81
N ASP A 111 -2.99 -16.11 4.60
CA ASP A 111 -2.98 -17.57 4.42
C ASP A 111 -2.28 -17.96 3.13
N ILE A 112 -2.39 -17.12 2.09
CA ILE A 112 -1.73 -17.30 0.80
C ILE A 112 -0.24 -17.06 0.97
N LEU A 113 0.12 -15.97 1.65
CA LEU A 113 1.51 -15.58 1.90
C LEU A 113 2.24 -16.58 2.83
N ARG A 114 1.54 -17.19 3.79
CA ARG A 114 2.08 -18.23 4.69
C ARG A 114 2.44 -19.53 3.97
N LYS A 115 1.85 -19.82 2.80
CA LYS A 115 2.25 -20.97 1.98
C LYS A 115 3.67 -20.82 1.39
N LYS A 116 4.31 -19.66 1.59
CA LYS A 116 5.63 -19.26 1.09
C LYS A 116 5.73 -19.33 -0.43
N SER A 117 5.59 -18.18 -1.07
CA SER A 117 5.84 -18.02 -2.51
C SER A 117 7.33 -17.70 -2.73
N PRO A 118 8.07 -18.47 -3.56
CA PRO A 118 9.47 -18.18 -3.91
C PRO A 118 9.70 -16.79 -4.56
N SER A 119 8.63 -16.19 -5.11
CA SER A 119 8.66 -14.86 -5.72
C SER A 119 8.62 -13.72 -4.70
N VAL A 120 8.17 -13.97 -3.46
CA VAL A 120 8.09 -12.93 -2.42
C VAL A 120 9.36 -12.98 -1.56
N VAL A 121 10.19 -11.93 -1.64
CA VAL A 121 11.46 -11.85 -0.89
C VAL A 121 11.23 -11.35 0.53
N SER A 122 10.39 -10.32 0.67
CA SER A 122 9.98 -9.78 1.97
C SER A 122 8.61 -9.13 1.87
N ILE A 123 8.04 -8.82 3.01
CA ILE A 123 6.77 -8.11 3.14
C ILE A 123 6.99 -6.86 3.98
N THR A 124 6.45 -5.75 3.53
CA THR A 124 6.34 -4.49 4.27
C THR A 124 4.85 -4.22 4.51
N ARG A 125 4.45 -4.21 5.77
CA ARG A 125 3.09 -3.92 6.20
C ARG A 125 2.98 -2.45 6.62
N ILE A 126 2.01 -1.74 6.05
CA ILE A 126 1.69 -0.35 6.40
C ILE A 126 0.52 -0.35 7.40
N CYS A 127 0.77 0.19 8.59
CA CYS A 127 -0.17 0.26 9.71
C CYS A 127 -0.50 1.72 10.05
N ASP A 128 -1.69 1.95 10.62
CA ASP A 128 -1.96 3.19 11.36
C ASP A 128 -1.27 3.14 12.72
N SER A 129 -0.86 4.29 13.27
CA SER A 129 -0.16 4.44 14.55
C SER A 129 -0.93 3.93 15.78
N ASP A 130 -2.24 3.65 15.66
CA ASP A 130 -3.11 3.30 16.79
C ASP A 130 -3.87 1.97 16.61
N LEU A 131 -3.64 1.25 15.51
CA LEU A 131 -4.26 -0.06 15.31
C LEU A 131 -3.34 -1.13 15.87
N GLU A 132 -3.73 -1.68 17.05
CA GLU A 132 -3.02 -2.80 17.66
C GLU A 132 -2.70 -3.86 16.60
N ALA A 133 -1.42 -4.21 16.49
CA ALA A 133 -0.94 -5.30 15.67
C ALA A 133 -1.88 -6.49 15.93
N GLY A 134 -2.67 -6.86 14.91
CA GLY A 134 -3.66 -7.93 15.02
C GLY A 134 -3.05 -9.18 15.64
N PRO A 135 -3.87 -10.07 16.24
CA PRO A 135 -3.42 -11.11 17.17
C PRO A 135 -2.15 -11.76 16.66
N ALA A 136 -1.05 -11.53 17.37
CA ALA A 136 0.25 -12.05 17.04
C ALA A 136 0.13 -13.57 17.00
N ASP A 137 -0.01 -14.13 15.80
CA ASP A 137 0.10 -15.55 15.61
C ASP A 137 1.49 -15.94 16.12
N LEU A 138 1.50 -16.73 17.20
CA LEU A 138 2.72 -17.16 17.87
C LEU A 138 3.67 -17.91 16.91
N ARG A 139 3.15 -18.36 15.76
CA ARG A 139 3.93 -18.95 14.68
C ARG A 139 4.62 -17.86 13.86
N ALA A 140 5.95 -17.88 13.92
CA ALA A 140 6.81 -17.08 13.07
C ALA A 140 6.34 -17.11 11.60
N PHE A 141 6.27 -15.94 10.98
CA PHE A 141 5.91 -15.82 9.58
C PHE A 141 7.08 -16.37 8.73
N PRO A 142 6.82 -17.16 7.67
CA PRO A 142 7.88 -17.83 6.89
C PRO A 142 8.72 -16.88 6.01
N LEU A 143 8.35 -15.60 5.96
CA LEU A 143 8.99 -14.56 5.17
C LEU A 143 9.38 -13.39 6.10
N PRO A 144 10.46 -12.65 5.81
CA PRO A 144 10.77 -11.42 6.55
C PRO A 144 9.63 -10.41 6.42
N VAL A 145 9.01 -10.05 7.54
CA VAL A 145 7.97 -9.02 7.61
C VAL A 145 8.53 -7.82 8.36
N GLY A 146 8.51 -6.65 7.73
CA GLY A 146 8.73 -5.38 8.40
C GLY A 146 7.43 -4.59 8.46
N GLU A 147 7.29 -3.77 9.48
CA GLU A 147 6.11 -2.94 9.70
C GLU A 147 6.51 -1.48 9.67
N ILE A 148 5.67 -0.65 9.05
CA ILE A 148 5.80 0.80 9.08
C ILE A 148 4.51 1.33 9.69
N GLU A 149 4.66 1.91 10.87
CA GLU A 149 3.63 2.73 11.48
C GLU A 149 3.66 4.11 10.85
N MET A 150 2.56 4.51 10.25
CA MET A 150 2.45 5.78 9.58
C MET A 150 2.00 6.86 10.55
N VAL A 151 2.51 8.06 10.36
CA VAL A 151 2.09 9.25 11.10
C VAL A 151 0.65 9.59 10.71
N ASP A 152 -0.24 9.62 11.70
CA ASP A 152 -1.63 10.02 11.52
C ASP A 152 -1.85 11.50 11.84
N THR A 153 -2.80 12.11 11.12
CA THR A 153 -3.27 13.45 11.40
C THR A 153 -4.78 13.57 11.12
N PRO A 154 -5.55 14.21 12.01
CA PRO A 154 -6.95 14.49 11.74
C PRO A 154 -7.13 15.66 10.74
N LYS A 155 -6.06 16.36 10.39
CA LYS A 155 -6.11 17.55 9.53
C LYS A 155 -6.24 17.15 8.07
N GLY A 156 -7.34 17.58 7.45
CA GLY A 156 -7.59 17.32 6.04
C GLY A 156 -8.84 18.03 5.54
N SER A 157 -9.02 18.08 4.23
CA SER A 157 -10.23 18.65 3.63
C SER A 157 -11.45 17.85 4.04
N LEU A 158 -12.53 18.54 4.46
CA LEU A 158 -13.82 17.92 4.79
C LEU A 158 -14.34 16.99 3.68
N PHE A 159 -14.12 17.36 2.41
CA PHE A 159 -14.51 16.55 1.25
C PHE A 159 -13.74 15.23 1.17
N LEU A 160 -12.45 15.22 1.55
CA LEU A 160 -11.64 14.01 1.59
C LEU A 160 -12.14 13.06 2.68
N HIS A 161 -12.39 13.59 3.89
CA HIS A 161 -12.93 12.79 4.98
C HIS A 161 -14.33 12.25 4.66
N LEU A 162 -15.21 13.06 4.06
CA LEU A 162 -16.54 12.63 3.63
C LEU A 162 -16.45 11.53 2.56
N GLY A 163 -15.64 11.74 1.52
CA GLY A 163 -15.42 10.75 0.48
C GLY A 163 -14.88 9.44 1.04
N TYR A 164 -14.01 9.51 2.05
CA TYR A 164 -13.46 8.33 2.71
C TYR A 164 -14.45 7.62 3.61
N ARG A 165 -15.31 8.35 4.34
CA ARG A 165 -16.42 7.76 5.08
C ARG A 165 -17.38 7.01 4.15
N LEU A 166 -17.71 7.60 3.01
CA LEU A 166 -18.52 6.92 1.98
C LEU A 166 -17.81 5.70 1.40
N HIS A 167 -16.50 5.75 1.24
CA HIS A 167 -15.70 4.58 0.86
C HIS A 167 -15.80 3.45 1.90
N LYS A 168 -15.57 3.73 3.19
CA LYS A 168 -15.71 2.74 4.27
C LYS A 168 -17.12 2.13 4.30
N GLN A 169 -18.15 2.95 4.14
CA GLN A 169 -19.54 2.49 4.08
C GLN A 169 -19.81 1.60 2.85
N TRP A 170 -19.25 1.95 1.69
CA TRP A 170 -19.41 1.17 0.45
C TRP A 170 -18.74 -0.20 0.54
N VAL A 171 -17.50 -0.23 1.03
CA VAL A 171 -16.72 -1.48 1.18
C VAL A 171 -17.27 -2.33 2.33
N ARG A 172 -18.04 -1.72 3.27
CA ARG A 172 -18.57 -2.37 4.47
C ARG A 172 -17.46 -2.96 5.37
N ARG A 173 -16.29 -2.33 5.37
CA ARG A 173 -15.13 -2.71 6.19
C ARG A 173 -14.77 -1.57 7.14
N LYS A 174 -14.68 -1.89 8.43
CA LYS A 174 -14.30 -0.93 9.48
C LYS A 174 -12.80 -0.87 9.70
N ASP A 175 -12.10 -1.94 9.37
CA ASP A 175 -10.68 -2.17 9.57
C ASP A 175 -9.78 -1.46 8.56
N LEU A 176 -10.32 -0.68 7.62
CA LEU A 176 -9.53 0.05 6.63
C LEU A 176 -8.64 1.12 7.28
N ASN A 177 -7.37 1.18 6.84
CA ASN A 177 -6.37 2.16 7.27
C ASN A 177 -6.87 3.61 7.18
N SER A 178 -6.22 4.54 7.87
CA SER A 178 -6.52 5.97 7.79
C SER A 178 -6.20 6.55 6.40
N LEU A 179 -6.73 7.76 6.14
CA LEU A 179 -6.33 8.53 4.96
C LEU A 179 -4.84 8.91 5.00
N SER A 180 -4.29 9.14 6.20
CA SER A 180 -2.89 9.49 6.42
C SER A 180 -1.97 8.36 5.99
N SER A 181 -2.27 7.14 6.43
CA SER A 181 -1.47 5.95 6.09
C SER A 181 -1.52 5.57 4.63
N LEU A 182 -2.60 5.92 3.93
CA LEU A 182 -2.68 5.74 2.48
C LEU A 182 -1.99 6.87 1.70
N GLY A 183 -1.41 7.87 2.38
CA GLY A 183 -0.73 9.01 1.76
C GLY A 183 -1.70 10.04 1.16
N ALA A 184 -2.97 10.02 1.56
CA ALA A 184 -3.99 10.88 0.99
C ALA A 184 -4.02 12.29 1.63
N LEU A 185 -3.43 12.48 2.81
CA LEU A 185 -3.35 13.78 3.49
C LEU A 185 -2.03 14.50 3.15
N PRO A 186 -2.01 15.83 2.96
CA PRO A 186 -0.80 16.53 2.51
C PRO A 186 0.23 16.63 3.61
N ASP A 187 -0.24 16.93 4.81
CA ASP A 187 0.57 17.23 5.97
C ASP A 187 1.46 16.04 6.36
N THR A 188 0.98 14.80 6.17
CA THR A 188 1.73 13.57 6.51
C THR A 188 2.24 12.80 5.30
N ALA A 189 1.80 13.12 4.07
CA ALA A 189 2.18 12.33 2.90
C ALA A 189 3.70 12.31 2.67
N LEU A 190 4.38 13.44 2.81
CA LEU A 190 5.83 13.52 2.57
C LEU A 190 6.62 12.80 3.66
N GLU A 191 6.22 12.99 4.92
CA GLU A 191 6.83 12.31 6.08
C GLU A 191 6.68 10.79 5.97
N ASN A 192 5.47 10.30 5.71
CA ASN A 192 5.19 8.87 5.50
C ASN A 192 5.91 8.31 4.27
N SER A 193 6.10 9.11 3.22
CA SER A 193 6.93 8.73 2.06
C SER A 193 8.41 8.58 2.45
N GLY A 194 8.90 9.43 3.36
CA GLY A 194 10.23 9.32 3.95
C GLY A 194 10.43 8.01 4.72
N LEU A 195 9.45 7.60 5.54
CA LEU A 195 9.49 6.31 6.24
C LEU A 195 9.56 5.12 5.25
N LEU A 196 8.84 5.21 4.13
CA LEU A 196 8.90 4.21 3.07
C LEU A 196 10.26 4.18 2.37
N LEU A 197 10.90 5.33 2.20
CA LEU A 197 12.25 5.43 1.63
C LEU A 197 13.29 4.79 2.56
N GLU A 198 13.23 5.06 3.86
CA GLU A 198 14.09 4.41 4.86
C GLU A 198 13.89 2.88 4.87
N ARG A 199 12.63 2.44 4.73
CA ARG A 199 12.34 1.01 4.56
C ARG A 199 12.95 0.47 3.27
N ALA A 200 12.84 1.16 2.15
CA ALA A 200 13.41 0.73 0.87
C ALA A 200 14.94 0.60 0.96
N GLN A 201 15.62 1.51 1.67
CA GLN A 201 17.05 1.41 1.97
C GLN A 201 17.36 0.17 2.82
N THR A 202 16.57 -0.09 3.87
CA THR A 202 16.71 -1.31 4.69
C THR A 202 16.55 -2.59 3.87
N LEU A 203 15.64 -2.59 2.89
CA LEU A 203 15.45 -3.72 1.97
C LEU A 203 16.65 -3.90 1.05
N ALA A 204 17.23 -2.81 0.54
CA ALA A 204 18.42 -2.85 -0.29
C ALA A 204 19.64 -3.42 0.48
N GLU A 205 19.80 -3.03 1.75
CA GLU A 205 20.82 -3.65 2.62
C GLU A 205 20.58 -5.15 2.84
N MET A 206 19.32 -5.55 3.02
CA MET A 206 18.97 -6.96 3.18
C MET A 206 19.31 -7.77 1.91
N ASP A 207 19.05 -7.22 0.72
CA ASP A 207 19.40 -7.85 -0.55
C ASP A 207 20.92 -8.04 -0.72
N LEU A 208 21.71 -7.06 -0.28
CA LEU A 208 23.17 -7.13 -0.28
C LEU A 208 23.73 -8.17 0.69
N ARG A 209 23.08 -8.40 1.83
CA ARG A 209 23.54 -9.41 2.81
C ARG A 209 23.23 -10.84 2.37
N GLN A 210 22.27 -11.01 1.46
CA GLN A 210 21.84 -12.32 0.94
C GLN A 210 22.57 -12.74 -0.34
N SER A 211 23.41 -11.86 -0.92
CA SER A 211 24.24 -12.16 -2.10
C SER A 211 25.54 -12.84 -1.71
#